data_AF-A0ABC8U3Z0-F1
#
_entry.id   AF-A0ABC8U3Z0-F1
#
_cell.length_a   1.000
_cell.length_b   1.000
_cell.length_c   1.000
_cell.angle_alpha   90.00
_cell.angle_beta   90.00
_cell.angle_gamma   90.00
#
_symmetry.space_group_name_H-M   'P 1'
#
loop_
_entity.id
_entity.type
_entity.pdbx_description
1 polymer ?
#
loop_
_entity_poly.entity_id
_entity_poly.type
_entity_poly.pdbx_seq_one_letter_code
_entity_poly.pdbx_strand_id
1 'polypeptide(L)'
;MNGIMRNKVQRKFKMRGYTLKVEALTEILSFLSRFQDAEDEALDLLLDELQHQSLKSSILDKEPVHRVVSLLLEAEAAAVEEGPHSSDTSRSALRIIDVFDIPKFQYDHVKKIFYEHKGGLPIHGDASAKATLYRDRFLLLLQRLSRDPHFARLAFDTDISQFGSCEISQIQSLVGCTGRRWVMGVISQFEDGHFYLEDLTAAVEINLSNAISFAL
;
A
#
# COMPACT_ATOMS: atom_id res chain seq x y z
N MET A 1 -16.57 26.66 -33.96
CA MET A 1 -16.84 26.05 -32.63
C MET A 1 -16.68 27.02 -31.45
N ASN A 2 -15.91 28.12 -31.55
CA ASN A 2 -15.53 28.94 -30.38
C ASN A 2 -16.58 29.92 -29.81
N GLY A 3 -17.61 30.30 -30.57
CA GLY A 3 -18.60 31.32 -30.13
C GLY A 3 -19.64 30.82 -29.12
N ILE A 4 -20.08 29.57 -29.26
CA ILE A 4 -21.09 28.96 -28.39
C ILE A 4 -20.51 28.73 -26.99
N MET A 5 -19.29 28.20 -26.91
CA MET A 5 -18.58 27.98 -25.64
C MET A 5 -18.31 29.30 -24.91
N ARG A 6 -17.87 30.34 -25.63
CA ARG A 6 -17.66 31.68 -25.07
C ARG A 6 -18.90 32.22 -24.37
N ASN A 7 -20.06 32.13 -25.02
CA ASN A 7 -21.33 32.59 -24.46
C ASN A 7 -21.74 31.76 -23.24
N LYS A 8 -21.48 30.44 -23.26
CA LYS A 8 -21.77 29.51 -22.17
C LYS A 8 -20.96 29.84 -20.92
N VAL A 9 -19.64 30.05 -21.06
CA VAL A 9 -18.75 30.48 -19.98
C VAL A 9 -19.23 31.80 -19.38
N GLN A 10 -19.45 32.82 -20.21
CA GLN A 10 -19.94 34.11 -19.74
C GLN A 10 -21.28 34.01 -19.00
N ARG A 11 -22.20 33.14 -19.45
CA ARG A 11 -23.48 32.91 -18.79
C ARG A 11 -23.31 32.24 -17.43
N LYS A 12 -22.54 31.15 -17.32
CA LYS A 12 -22.32 30.46 -16.02
C LYS A 12 -21.64 31.38 -15.00
N PHE A 13 -20.63 32.15 -15.42
CA PHE A 13 -19.97 33.12 -14.53
C PHE A 13 -20.93 34.24 -14.08
N LYS A 14 -21.75 34.79 -14.99
CA LYS A 14 -22.78 35.79 -14.61
C LYS A 14 -23.80 35.22 -13.62
N MET A 15 -24.21 33.96 -13.77
CA MET A 15 -25.14 33.30 -12.83
C MET A 15 -24.55 33.17 -11.42
N ARG A 16 -23.22 33.02 -11.30
CA ARG A 16 -22.49 33.03 -10.02
C ARG A 16 -22.12 34.44 -9.54
N GLY A 17 -22.58 35.49 -10.23
CA GLY A 17 -22.35 36.88 -9.86
C GLY A 17 -20.99 37.43 -10.27
N TYR A 18 -20.29 36.80 -11.22
CA TYR A 18 -18.98 37.25 -11.70
C TYR A 18 -19.06 37.93 -13.07
N THR A 19 -18.22 38.94 -13.26
CA THR A 19 -18.01 39.58 -14.57
C THR A 19 -16.58 39.33 -15.02
N LEU A 20 -16.41 38.64 -16.16
CA LEU A 20 -15.09 38.29 -16.70
C LEU A 20 -14.53 39.40 -17.60
N LYS A 21 -13.26 39.78 -17.38
CA LYS A 21 -12.49 40.51 -18.40
C LYS A 21 -12.10 39.58 -19.56
N VAL A 22 -11.71 40.18 -20.69
CA VAL A 22 -11.36 39.45 -21.93
C VAL A 22 -10.21 38.47 -21.70
N GLU A 23 -9.21 38.85 -20.90
CA GLU A 23 -8.04 38.02 -20.60
C GLU A 23 -8.42 36.78 -19.78
N ALA A 24 -9.22 36.95 -18.73
CA ALA A 24 -9.76 35.88 -17.91
C ALA A 24 -10.60 34.88 -18.73
N LEU A 25 -11.48 35.42 -19.60
CA LEU A 25 -12.29 34.60 -20.50
C LEU A 25 -11.43 33.79 -21.47
N THR A 26 -10.36 34.38 -22.01
CA THR A 26 -9.46 33.72 -22.95
C THR A 26 -8.72 32.57 -22.26
N GLU A 27 -8.29 32.77 -21.01
CA GLU A 27 -7.63 31.74 -20.21
C GLU A 27 -8.57 30.57 -19.88
N ILE A 28 -9.81 30.85 -19.48
CA ILE A 28 -10.81 29.79 -19.22
C ILE A 28 -11.06 28.97 -20.49
N LEU A 29 -11.22 29.61 -21.65
CA LEU A 29 -11.42 28.89 -22.91
C LEU A 29 -10.19 28.04 -23.27
N SER A 30 -8.99 28.53 -23.01
CA SER A 30 -7.75 27.76 -23.19
C SER A 30 -7.72 26.53 -22.27
N PHE A 31 -8.12 26.69 -20.99
CA PHE A 31 -8.22 25.59 -20.04
C PHE A 31 -9.24 24.53 -20.47
N LEU A 32 -10.46 24.94 -20.81
CA LEU A 32 -11.54 24.02 -21.22
C LEU A 32 -11.21 23.24 -22.50
N SER A 33 -10.42 23.82 -23.42
CA SER A 33 -10.01 23.13 -24.64
C SER A 33 -9.20 21.85 -24.40
N ARG A 34 -8.70 21.63 -23.17
CA ARG A 34 -8.01 20.41 -22.74
C ARG A 34 -8.97 19.26 -22.39
N PHE A 35 -10.25 19.56 -22.12
CA PHE A 35 -11.25 18.61 -21.64
C PHE A 35 -12.41 18.45 -22.63
N GLN A 36 -12.11 18.01 -23.86
CA GLN A 36 -13.02 18.08 -25.01
C GLN A 36 -14.38 17.34 -24.81
N ASP A 37 -14.44 16.34 -23.92
CA ASP A 37 -15.65 15.58 -23.58
C ASP A 37 -16.22 15.89 -22.18
N ALA A 38 -15.55 16.77 -21.40
CA ALA A 38 -15.90 17.09 -20.01
C ALA A 38 -15.84 18.61 -19.74
N GLU A 39 -16.10 19.42 -20.76
CA GLU A 39 -16.00 20.88 -20.69
C GLU A 39 -16.98 21.48 -19.67
N ASP A 40 -18.13 20.85 -19.46
CA ASP A 40 -19.15 21.31 -18.51
C ASP A 40 -18.72 21.08 -17.06
N GLU A 41 -18.23 19.88 -16.77
CA GLU A 41 -17.73 19.45 -15.47
C GLU A 41 -16.49 20.26 -15.10
N ALA A 42 -15.55 20.44 -16.04
CA ALA A 42 -14.35 21.25 -15.82
C ALA A 42 -14.69 22.72 -15.54
N LEU A 43 -15.72 23.27 -16.21
CA LEU A 43 -16.19 24.63 -15.98
C LEU A 43 -16.87 24.78 -14.61
N ASP A 44 -17.67 23.81 -14.18
CA ASP A 44 -18.32 23.83 -12.88
C ASP A 44 -17.29 23.68 -11.74
N LEU A 45 -16.31 22.78 -11.90
CA LEU A 45 -15.21 22.61 -10.95
C LEU A 45 -14.39 23.91 -10.78
N LEU A 46 -14.04 24.56 -11.90
CA LEU A 46 -13.33 25.84 -11.87
C LEU A 46 -14.14 26.91 -11.14
N LEU A 47 -15.46 26.96 -11.35
CA LEU A 47 -16.34 27.91 -10.67
C LEU A 47 -16.43 27.67 -9.15
N ASP A 48 -16.52 26.42 -8.74
CA ASP A 48 -16.59 26.05 -7.32
C ASP A 48 -15.27 26.37 -6.61
N GLU A 49 -14.12 26.07 -7.24
CA GLU A 49 -12.81 26.39 -6.66
C GLU A 49 -12.55 27.91 -6.61
N LEU A 50 -13.09 28.66 -7.58
CA LEU A 50 -13.04 30.11 -7.58
C LEU A 50 -13.89 30.74 -6.45
N GLN A 51 -14.95 30.06 -5.97
CA GLN A 51 -15.70 30.50 -4.79
C GLN A 51 -14.93 30.32 -3.48
N HIS A 52 -14.03 29.34 -3.40
CA HIS A 52 -13.19 29.13 -2.22
C HIS A 52 -12.07 30.18 -2.09
N GLN A 53 -11.75 30.90 -3.17
CA GLN A 53 -10.74 31.96 -3.11
C GLN A 53 -11.27 33.25 -2.47
N SER A 54 -10.41 33.91 -1.69
CA SER A 54 -10.67 35.26 -1.19
C SER A 54 -10.55 36.30 -2.32
N LEU A 55 -11.64 36.52 -3.04
CA LEU A 55 -11.70 37.46 -4.15
C LEU A 55 -11.84 38.91 -3.63
N LYS A 56 -11.04 39.81 -4.20
CA LYS A 56 -11.10 41.25 -3.88
C LYS A 56 -12.31 41.94 -4.55
N SER A 57 -12.84 41.37 -5.62
CA SER A 57 -13.97 41.92 -6.37
C SER A 57 -14.70 40.84 -7.19
N SER A 58 -15.95 41.11 -7.56
CA SER A 58 -16.76 40.26 -8.45
C SER A 58 -16.38 40.43 -9.95
N ILE A 59 -15.54 41.42 -10.27
CA ILE A 59 -14.92 41.54 -11.59
C ILE A 59 -13.63 40.72 -11.59
N LEU A 60 -13.56 39.73 -12.47
CA LEU A 60 -12.46 38.78 -12.55
C LEU A 60 -11.50 39.15 -13.68
N ASP A 61 -10.27 39.41 -13.28
CA ASP A 61 -9.11 39.62 -14.13
C ASP A 61 -8.40 38.28 -14.36
N LYS A 62 -7.24 38.30 -15.03
CA LYS A 62 -6.51 37.07 -15.34
C LYS A 62 -6.02 36.36 -14.07
N GLU A 63 -5.49 37.09 -13.10
CA GLU A 63 -4.75 36.52 -11.96
C GLU A 63 -5.56 35.54 -11.09
N PRO A 64 -6.81 35.82 -10.67
CA PRO A 64 -7.59 34.87 -9.87
C PRO A 64 -7.91 33.59 -10.64
N VAL A 65 -8.22 33.72 -11.94
CA VAL A 65 -8.49 32.59 -12.82
C VAL A 65 -7.23 31.78 -13.04
N HIS A 66 -6.11 32.43 -13.36
CA HIS A 66 -4.82 31.77 -13.55
C HIS A 66 -4.42 30.96 -12.32
N ARG A 67 -4.61 31.47 -11.10
CA ARG A 67 -4.32 30.71 -9.87
C ARG A 67 -5.13 29.43 -9.78
N VAL A 68 -6.45 29.50 -10.00
CA VAL A 68 -7.33 28.32 -9.96
C VAL A 68 -6.96 27.34 -11.07
N VAL A 69 -6.77 27.84 -12.30
CA VAL A 69 -6.40 27.03 -13.45
C VAL A 69 -5.06 26.32 -13.21
N SER A 70 -4.03 27.01 -12.72
CA SER A 70 -2.74 26.40 -12.41
C SER A 70 -2.87 25.33 -11.33
N LEU A 71 -3.66 25.56 -10.27
CA LEU A 71 -3.92 24.53 -9.25
C LEU A 71 -4.61 23.29 -9.83
N LEU A 72 -5.62 23.47 -10.70
CA LEU A 72 -6.33 22.37 -11.34
C LEU A 72 -5.44 21.60 -12.32
N LEU A 73 -4.57 22.30 -13.04
CA LEU A 73 -3.63 21.68 -13.99
C LEU A 73 -2.46 20.99 -13.29
N GLU A 74 -1.98 21.51 -12.16
CA GLU A 74 -1.00 20.84 -11.31
C GLU A 74 -1.59 19.56 -10.71
N ALA A 75 -2.86 19.59 -10.27
CA ALA A 75 -3.58 18.40 -9.83
C ALA A 75 -3.77 17.36 -10.96
N GLU A 76 -4.05 17.81 -12.19
CA GLU A 76 -4.15 16.93 -13.36
C GLU A 76 -2.79 16.31 -13.74
N ALA A 77 -1.73 17.12 -13.81
CA ALA A 77 -0.39 16.62 -14.13
C ALA A 77 0.14 15.65 -13.06
N ALA A 78 -0.16 15.93 -11.78
CA ALA A 78 0.11 15.01 -10.68
C ALA A 78 -0.68 13.70 -10.79
N ALA A 79 -1.85 13.67 -11.43
CA ALA A 79 -2.62 12.45 -11.65
C ALA A 79 -2.10 11.60 -12.85
N VAL A 80 -1.31 12.17 -13.76
CA VAL A 80 -0.79 11.48 -14.97
C VAL A 80 0.62 10.93 -14.78
N GLU A 81 1.47 11.56 -13.98
CA GLU A 81 2.82 11.06 -13.61
C GLU A 81 2.76 9.90 -12.61
N GLU A 82 1.58 9.61 -12.06
CA GLU A 82 1.34 8.40 -11.29
C GLU A 82 1.13 7.22 -12.25
N GLY A 83 2.22 6.49 -12.51
CA GLY A 83 2.10 5.03 -12.58
C GLY A 83 1.28 4.52 -11.39
N PRO A 84 0.77 3.28 -11.38
CA PRO A 84 -0.30 2.81 -10.46
C PRO A 84 -0.02 2.94 -8.94
N HIS A 85 1.12 3.51 -8.57
CA HIS A 85 1.51 3.92 -7.25
C HIS A 85 2.04 5.36 -7.26
N SER A 86 1.20 6.34 -6.97
CA SER A 86 1.42 7.30 -5.88
C SER A 86 0.07 7.92 -5.56
N SER A 87 0.03 8.92 -4.70
CA SER A 87 -1.15 9.65 -4.27
C SER A 87 -0.55 10.91 -3.63
N ASP A 88 -0.99 12.15 -3.83
CA ASP A 88 -2.29 12.66 -3.42
C ASP A 88 -2.31 14.20 -3.51
N THR A 89 -3.43 14.78 -3.94
CA THR A 89 -4.20 15.78 -3.15
C THR A 89 -5.66 15.89 -3.62
N SER A 90 -6.32 14.75 -3.75
CA SER A 90 -7.68 14.62 -3.21
C SER A 90 -7.70 13.37 -2.35
N ARG A 91 -6.92 13.41 -1.25
CA ARG A 91 -7.05 12.43 -0.18
C ARG A 91 -8.49 12.42 0.26
N SER A 92 -9.26 11.43 -0.18
CA SER A 92 -10.34 10.94 0.64
C SER A 92 -9.68 10.60 1.97
N ALA A 93 -9.98 11.36 3.03
CA ALA A 93 -9.39 11.18 4.36
C ALA A 93 -9.57 9.74 4.88
N LEU A 94 -10.50 9.00 4.26
CA LEU A 94 -10.78 7.60 4.50
C LEU A 94 -10.75 6.86 3.15
N ARG A 95 -9.92 5.81 3.06
CA ARG A 95 -9.93 4.86 1.93
C ARG A 95 -10.35 3.49 2.46
N ILE A 96 -11.31 2.88 1.78
CA ILE A 96 -11.73 1.50 2.02
C ILE A 96 -11.11 0.67 0.91
N ILE A 97 -10.31 -0.32 1.28
CA ILE A 97 -9.64 -1.23 0.34
C ILE A 97 -10.42 -2.55 0.36
N ASP A 98 -10.94 -2.98 -0.77
CA ASP A 98 -11.53 -4.31 -0.90
C ASP A 98 -10.43 -5.37 -0.73
N VAL A 99 -10.72 -6.44 0.02
CA VAL A 99 -9.80 -7.57 0.21
C VAL A 99 -9.37 -8.20 -1.11
N PHE A 100 -10.23 -8.17 -2.14
CA PHE A 100 -9.93 -8.72 -3.46
C PHE A 100 -9.10 -7.78 -4.34
N ASP A 101 -9.00 -6.50 -3.98
CA ASP A 101 -8.16 -5.50 -4.67
C ASP A 101 -6.76 -5.39 -4.06
N ILE A 102 -6.49 -6.10 -2.95
CA ILE A 102 -5.18 -6.09 -2.31
C ILE A 102 -4.16 -6.80 -3.21
N PRO A 103 -3.09 -6.12 -3.67
CA PRO A 103 -2.05 -6.75 -4.46
C PRO A 103 -1.36 -7.84 -3.63
N LYS A 104 -1.30 -9.05 -4.18
CA LYS A 104 -0.60 -10.15 -3.52
C LYS A 104 0.88 -10.07 -3.81
N PHE A 105 1.70 -10.10 -2.76
CA PHE A 105 3.16 -10.21 -2.88
C PHE A 105 3.64 -11.58 -2.41
N GLN A 106 4.61 -12.14 -3.14
CA GLN A 106 5.30 -13.38 -2.77
C GLN A 106 6.73 -13.06 -2.33
N TYR A 107 7.13 -13.67 -1.22
CA TYR A 107 8.48 -13.51 -0.68
C TYR A 107 9.43 -14.56 -1.27
N ASP A 108 10.51 -14.10 -1.90
CA ASP A 108 11.61 -14.95 -2.33
C ASP A 108 12.64 -15.03 -1.20
N HIS A 109 12.71 -16.17 -0.53
CA HIS A 109 13.62 -16.41 0.60
C HIS A 109 15.10 -16.46 0.19
N VAL A 110 15.40 -16.73 -1.08
CA VAL A 110 16.78 -16.76 -1.60
C VAL A 110 17.26 -15.34 -1.84
N LYS A 111 16.49 -14.56 -2.61
CA LYS A 111 16.83 -13.18 -2.95
C LYS A 111 16.45 -12.17 -1.87
N LYS A 112 15.70 -12.59 -0.86
CA LYS A 112 15.18 -11.79 0.25
C LYS A 112 14.38 -10.56 -0.19
N ILE A 113 13.63 -10.67 -1.27
CA ILE A 113 12.80 -9.60 -1.83
C ILE A 113 11.38 -10.08 -2.10
N PHE A 114 10.46 -9.12 -2.20
CA PHE A 114 9.06 -9.37 -2.52
C PHE A 114 8.81 -9.09 -4.00
N TYR A 115 8.03 -9.96 -4.63
CA TYR A 115 7.54 -9.75 -5.99
C TYR A 115 6.03 -9.74 -5.99
N GLU A 116 5.46 -8.87 -6.80
CA GLU A 116 4.04 -8.89 -7.06
C GLU A 116 3.65 -10.18 -7.80
N HIS A 117 2.65 -10.88 -7.27
CA HIS A 117 2.09 -12.07 -7.90
C HIS A 117 1.12 -11.66 -9.01
N LYS A 118 1.54 -11.88 -10.26
CA LYS A 118 0.74 -11.54 -11.46
C LYS A 118 -0.22 -12.64 -11.91
N GLY A 119 -0.28 -13.76 -11.18
CA GLY A 119 -1.18 -14.86 -11.47
C GLY A 119 -2.60 -14.61 -10.95
N GLY A 120 -3.55 -15.41 -11.42
CA GLY A 120 -4.91 -15.39 -10.91
C GLY A 120 -4.99 -15.86 -9.46
N LEU A 121 -5.89 -15.25 -8.68
CA LEU A 121 -6.18 -15.60 -7.30
C LEU A 121 -7.57 -16.24 -7.20
N PRO A 122 -7.75 -17.49 -7.64
CA PRO A 122 -9.05 -18.14 -7.59
C PRO A 122 -9.47 -18.36 -6.12
N ILE A 123 -10.75 -18.16 -5.85
CA ILE A 123 -11.36 -18.48 -4.54
C ILE A 123 -11.20 -19.97 -4.21
N HIS A 124 -11.29 -20.83 -5.23
CA HIS A 124 -11.06 -22.26 -5.12
C HIS A 124 -9.64 -22.60 -5.58
N GLY A 125 -8.71 -22.66 -4.63
CA GLY A 125 -7.34 -23.10 -4.87
C GLY A 125 -7.24 -24.60 -5.09
N ASP A 126 -6.13 -25.02 -5.69
CA ASP A 126 -5.74 -26.43 -5.80
C ASP A 126 -5.17 -26.96 -4.47
N ALA A 127 -4.84 -28.26 -4.43
CA ALA A 127 -4.25 -28.85 -3.22
C ALA A 127 -2.92 -28.18 -2.84
N SER A 128 -2.15 -27.71 -3.84
CA SER A 128 -0.86 -27.05 -3.61
C SER A 128 -1.00 -25.67 -2.96
N ALA A 129 -2.12 -24.96 -3.18
CA ALA A 129 -2.41 -23.67 -2.57
C ALA A 129 -2.41 -23.74 -1.03
N LYS A 130 -2.96 -24.82 -0.45
CA LYS A 130 -2.97 -25.01 1.00
C LYS A 130 -1.55 -25.18 1.56
N ALA A 131 -0.74 -26.03 0.93
CA ALA A 131 0.65 -26.22 1.34
C ALA A 131 1.47 -24.92 1.20
N THR A 132 1.25 -24.19 0.10
CA THR A 132 1.92 -22.91 -0.17
C THR A 132 1.59 -21.86 0.89
N LEU A 133 0.33 -21.78 1.34
CA LEU A 133 -0.08 -20.86 2.41
C LEU A 133 0.73 -21.06 3.70
N TYR A 134 0.91 -22.30 4.14
CA TYR A 134 1.68 -22.58 5.36
C TYR A 134 3.18 -22.35 5.15
N ARG A 135 3.72 -22.69 3.98
CA ARG A 135 5.13 -22.44 3.62
C ARG A 135 5.44 -20.94 3.58
N ASP A 136 4.60 -20.15 2.91
CA ASP A 136 4.76 -18.70 2.81
C ASP A 136 4.69 -18.04 4.19
N ARG A 137 3.71 -18.45 5.01
CA ARG A 137 3.59 -17.97 6.39
C ARG A 137 4.83 -18.29 7.23
N PHE A 138 5.35 -19.51 7.13
CA PHE A 138 6.56 -19.92 7.84
C PHE A 138 7.76 -19.09 7.39
N LEU A 139 7.99 -18.94 6.08
CA LEU A 139 9.11 -18.20 5.53
C LEU A 139 9.09 -16.71 5.90
N LEU A 140 7.91 -16.09 5.93
CA LEU A 140 7.75 -14.69 6.37
C LEU A 140 8.10 -14.52 7.85
N LEU A 141 7.63 -15.42 8.70
CA LEU A 141 7.95 -15.38 10.13
C LEU A 141 9.44 -15.66 10.38
N LEU A 142 10.03 -16.60 9.64
CA LEU A 142 11.47 -16.90 9.70
C LEU A 142 12.29 -15.68 9.24
N GLN A 143 11.87 -15.00 8.18
CA GLN A 143 12.49 -13.76 7.72
C GLN A 143 12.44 -12.68 8.81
N ARG A 144 11.33 -12.52 9.51
CA ARG A 144 11.22 -11.54 10.61
C ARG A 144 12.10 -11.92 11.79
N LEU A 145 12.07 -13.18 12.21
CA LEU A 145 12.88 -13.67 13.33
C LEU A 145 14.39 -13.59 13.04
N SER A 146 14.83 -13.93 11.83
CA SER A 146 16.25 -13.85 11.45
C SER A 146 16.83 -12.44 11.44
N ARG A 147 15.98 -11.40 11.42
CA ARG A 147 16.37 -9.99 11.52
C ARG A 147 16.39 -9.47 12.95
N ASP A 148 15.82 -10.22 13.88
CA ASP A 148 15.87 -9.87 15.30
C ASP A 148 17.28 -10.19 15.84
N PRO A 149 17.96 -9.22 16.48
CA PRO A 149 19.31 -9.42 17.00
C PRO A 149 19.45 -10.58 17.99
N HIS A 150 18.40 -10.95 18.73
CA HIS A 150 18.46 -12.05 19.70
C HIS A 150 18.57 -13.41 19.01
N PHE A 151 17.97 -13.56 17.83
CA PHE A 151 17.94 -14.81 17.06
C PHE A 151 18.92 -14.82 15.89
N ALA A 152 19.56 -13.68 15.59
CA ALA A 152 20.56 -13.57 14.55
C ALA A 152 21.86 -14.30 14.94
N ARG A 153 22.52 -14.90 13.95
CA ARG A 153 23.83 -15.51 14.13
C ARG A 153 24.85 -14.41 14.46
N LEU A 154 25.43 -14.44 15.66
CA LEU A 154 26.48 -13.52 16.06
C LEU A 154 27.70 -13.72 15.16
N ALA A 155 28.19 -12.63 14.56
CA ALA A 155 29.27 -12.69 13.58
C ALA A 155 30.63 -13.00 14.21
N PHE A 156 30.82 -12.71 15.50
CA PHE A 156 32.08 -12.95 16.23
C PHE A 156 31.83 -13.19 17.72
N ASP A 157 32.79 -13.90 18.33
CA ASP A 157 32.89 -14.28 19.75
C ASP A 157 32.86 -13.02 20.63
N THR A 158 31.68 -12.66 21.13
CA THR A 158 31.50 -11.57 22.10
C THR A 158 30.60 -12.09 23.19
N ASP A 159 31.05 -11.89 24.43
CA ASP A 159 30.58 -12.44 25.69
C ASP A 159 29.16 -13.05 25.66
N ILE A 160 29.18 -14.37 25.75
CA ILE A 160 28.02 -15.25 25.81
C ILE A 160 27.08 -14.73 26.89
N SER A 161 25.92 -14.20 26.48
CA SER A 161 24.82 -13.92 27.41
C SER A 161 24.48 -15.19 28.20
N GLN A 162 23.86 -15.10 29.38
CA GLN A 162 23.48 -16.27 30.18
C GLN A 162 22.63 -17.34 29.41
N PHE A 163 22.11 -17.01 28.23
CA PHE A 163 21.31 -17.89 27.37
C PHE A 163 22.00 -18.42 26.11
N GLY A 164 23.25 -18.01 25.81
CA GLY A 164 23.93 -18.38 24.56
C GLY A 164 23.42 -17.61 23.33
N SER A 165 23.90 -17.96 22.13
CA SER A 165 23.28 -17.48 20.88
C SER A 165 21.93 -18.20 20.69
N CYS A 166 20.83 -17.44 20.53
CA CYS A 166 19.52 -18.04 20.26
C CYS A 166 19.34 -18.39 18.78
N GLU A 167 20.40 -18.91 18.14
CA GLU A 167 20.40 -19.23 16.72
C GLU A 167 19.37 -20.31 16.41
N ILE A 168 18.45 -20.00 15.51
CA ILE A 168 17.37 -20.89 15.10
C ILE A 168 17.97 -22.05 14.28
N SER A 169 17.78 -23.26 14.77
CA SER A 169 18.19 -24.51 14.13
C SER A 169 17.01 -25.16 13.41
N GLN A 170 17.30 -25.88 12.31
CA GLN A 170 16.32 -26.74 11.63
C GLN A 170 16.08 -28.00 12.44
N ILE A 171 14.85 -28.52 12.46
CA ILE A 171 14.48 -29.73 13.19
C ILE A 171 15.30 -30.92 12.69
N GLN A 172 15.48 -31.07 11.38
CA GLN A 172 16.28 -32.16 10.82
C GLN A 172 17.75 -32.15 11.28
N SER A 173 18.32 -30.97 11.58
CA SER A 173 19.70 -30.87 12.10
C SER A 173 19.86 -31.31 13.55
N LEU A 174 18.75 -31.54 14.27
CA LEU A 174 18.78 -31.94 15.68
C LEU A 174 19.08 -33.43 15.86
N VAL A 175 18.97 -34.24 14.81
CA VAL A 175 19.19 -35.68 14.89
C VAL A 175 20.62 -35.95 15.35
N GLY A 176 20.76 -36.67 16.48
CA GLY A 176 22.04 -36.98 17.10
C GLY A 176 22.71 -35.82 17.87
N CYS A 177 22.09 -34.64 17.90
CA CYS A 177 22.55 -33.53 18.73
C CYS A 177 21.98 -33.62 20.14
N THR A 178 22.79 -33.27 21.15
CA THR A 178 22.36 -33.14 22.55
C THR A 178 22.49 -31.71 23.05
N GLY A 179 21.65 -31.32 24.01
CA GLY A 179 21.69 -30.00 24.66
C GLY A 179 20.56 -29.07 24.24
N ARG A 180 20.63 -27.82 24.70
CA ARG A 180 19.61 -26.80 24.42
C ARG A 180 19.76 -26.28 22.99
N ARG A 181 18.64 -26.22 22.27
CA ARG A 181 18.55 -25.70 20.89
C ARG A 181 17.34 -24.79 20.78
N TRP A 182 17.42 -23.82 19.89
CA TRP A 182 16.33 -22.90 19.58
C TRP A 182 15.76 -23.28 18.22
N VAL A 183 14.44 -23.45 18.16
CA VAL A 183 13.75 -23.94 16.97
C VAL A 183 12.53 -23.06 16.74
N MET A 184 12.31 -22.73 15.47
CA MET A 184 11.07 -22.12 15.01
C MET A 184 10.26 -23.18 14.29
N GLY A 185 8.99 -23.32 14.67
CA GLY A 185 8.08 -24.27 14.05
C GLY A 185 6.62 -23.90 14.21
N VAL A 186 5.77 -24.65 13.54
CA VAL A 186 4.32 -24.65 13.71
C VAL A 186 3.98 -25.74 14.72
N ILE A 187 3.20 -25.40 15.74
CA ILE A 187 2.69 -26.39 16.70
C ILE A 187 1.43 -27.01 16.09
N SER A 188 1.41 -28.34 15.99
CA SER A 188 0.29 -29.13 15.53
C SER A 188 -0.09 -30.18 16.60
N GLN A 189 -1.35 -30.61 16.56
CA GLN A 189 -1.85 -31.67 17.42
C GLN A 189 -2.58 -32.67 16.52
N PHE A 190 -1.96 -33.83 16.28
CA PHE A 190 -2.53 -34.90 15.47
C PHE A 190 -3.39 -35.85 16.31
N GLU A 191 -3.00 -36.05 17.56
CA GLU A 191 -3.66 -36.93 18.53
C GLU A 191 -3.87 -36.19 19.86
N ASP A 192 -4.87 -36.61 20.63
CA ASP A 192 -5.17 -35.98 21.92
C ASP A 192 -3.98 -36.13 22.89
N GLY A 193 -3.49 -35.01 23.41
CA GLY A 193 -2.37 -34.96 24.35
C GLY A 193 -0.98 -35.01 23.71
N HIS A 194 -0.86 -35.22 22.40
CA HIS A 194 0.41 -35.28 21.67
C HIS A 194 0.60 -34.04 20.78
N PHE A 195 1.54 -33.18 21.16
CA PHE A 195 1.90 -31.98 20.41
C PHE A 195 3.14 -32.23 19.58
N TYR A 196 3.16 -31.66 18.38
CA TYR A 196 4.29 -31.73 17.47
C TYR A 196 4.72 -30.32 17.09
N LEU A 197 6.01 -30.16 16.85
CA LEU A 197 6.60 -28.97 16.26
C LEU A 197 7.09 -29.32 14.86
N GLU A 198 6.65 -28.55 13.88
CA GLU A 198 6.96 -28.76 12.45
C GLU A 198 7.68 -27.57 11.85
N ASP A 199 8.72 -27.83 11.06
CA ASP A 199 9.35 -26.85 10.18
C ASP A 199 9.31 -27.32 8.72
N LEU A 200 10.04 -26.66 7.82
CA LEU A 200 10.10 -27.06 6.40
C LEU A 200 10.85 -28.38 6.15
N THR A 201 11.49 -28.95 7.17
CA THR A 201 12.40 -30.09 7.07
C THR A 201 11.85 -31.34 7.75
N ALA A 202 11.25 -31.21 8.94
CA ALA A 202 10.81 -32.34 9.74
C ALA A 202 9.74 -31.94 10.79
N ALA A 203 9.18 -32.97 11.43
CA ALA A 203 8.29 -32.85 12.58
C ALA A 203 8.93 -33.56 13.78
N VAL A 204 8.76 -33.01 14.99
CA VAL A 204 9.20 -33.64 16.24
C VAL A 204 8.13 -33.49 17.30
N GLU A 205 7.87 -34.56 18.05
CA GLU A 205 6.96 -34.50 19.19
C GLU A 205 7.55 -33.64 20.31
N ILE A 206 6.73 -32.79 20.94
CA ILE A 206 7.14 -31.86 21.98
C ILE A 206 6.28 -32.01 23.23
N ASN A 207 6.92 -31.90 24.40
CA ASN A 207 6.23 -31.86 25.68
C ASN A 207 6.14 -30.42 26.18
N LEU A 208 4.91 -29.90 26.27
CA LEU A 208 4.62 -28.52 26.67
C LEU A 208 4.23 -28.37 28.16
N SER A 209 4.34 -29.43 28.98
CA SER A 209 3.85 -29.44 30.37
C SER A 209 4.52 -28.38 31.26
N ASN A 210 5.77 -28.01 30.96
CA ASN A 210 6.56 -27.01 31.69
C ASN A 210 6.74 -25.70 30.88
N ALA A 211 5.95 -25.51 29.82
CA ALA A 211 6.07 -24.32 29.00
C ALA A 211 5.54 -23.08 29.74
N ILE A 212 6.27 -21.97 29.62
CA ILE A 212 5.85 -20.66 30.12
C ILE A 212 5.60 -19.77 28.90
N SER A 213 4.40 -19.23 28.78
CA SER A 213 4.10 -18.22 27.76
C SER A 213 4.54 -16.85 28.26
N PHE A 214 5.42 -16.19 27.51
CA PHE A 214 5.68 -14.77 27.70
C PHE A 214 4.69 -13.99 26.83
N ALA A 215 3.83 -13.20 27.47
CA ALA A 215 3.07 -12.19 26.73
C ALA A 215 4.07 -11.10 26.29
N LEU A 216 4.11 -10.81 24.99
CA LEU A 216 4.83 -9.68 24.42
C LEU A 216 4.09 -8.36 24.70
#